data_AF-A0A543HHC2-F1
#
_entry.id   AF-A0A543HHC2-F1
#
_cell.length_a   1.000
_cell.length_b   1.000
_cell.length_c   1.000
_cell.angle_alpha   90.00
_cell.angle_beta   90.00
_cell.angle_gamma   90.00
#
_symmetry.space_group_name_H-M   'P 1'
#
loop_
_entity.id
_entity.type
_entity.pdbx_description
1 polymer ?
#
loop_
_entity_poly.entity_id
_entity_poly.type
_entity_poly.pdbx_seq_one_letter_code
_entity_poly.pdbx_strand_id
1 'polypeptide(L)'
;MFKSPAPRLNRGAALGLLCGAALFLSGCAFLPASAEDRASAVVTEFFDLLESGDTENILPLLAENSPLRAGDSELLDSDFYADAIARPTEATVVMSGQYKPGLIYVTVDYLLGDGGEARTMKVAVVEEDGQSQISSWRREDLTIPEVKAPGVFEINGSYRTPPLSKVQTVVALPGIYTFEYVDPDGWGTLDPDGQKTEPFDIEFPVEGAQLAANIPAGVTSTSGQITPSPRLTKKATTTVTNELADMRTNCAEQNLTGDACPDPIIAQVNADGGAPDAGSVTWQDYTVELIVPGGEWRFAARYRIHFTRGGMNSSVTVDVTGALVPDSHGEPTLAFDDAG
;
A
#
# COMPACT_ATOMS: atom_id res chain seq x y z
N MET A 1 0.61 59.50 -7.58
CA MET A 1 -0.80 59.64 -7.98
C MET A 1 -1.64 59.04 -6.87
N PHE A 2 -2.32 59.88 -6.11
CA PHE A 2 -3.17 59.49 -4.98
C PHE A 2 -4.52 59.00 -5.49
N LYS A 3 -4.99 57.87 -4.98
CA LYS A 3 -6.43 57.62 -4.78
C LYS A 3 -6.63 56.67 -3.60
N SER A 4 -6.85 57.26 -2.43
CA SER A 4 -7.65 56.69 -1.34
C SER A 4 -8.86 57.62 -1.15
N PRO A 5 -9.82 57.29 -0.28
CA PRO A 5 -10.63 56.07 -0.21
C PRO A 5 -12.13 56.47 -0.08
N ALA A 6 -12.96 55.53 0.39
CA ALA A 6 -14.19 55.71 1.19
C ALA A 6 -15.50 55.17 0.54
N PRO A 7 -16.61 55.03 1.31
CA PRO A 7 -16.77 54.08 2.42
C PRO A 7 -18.20 53.46 2.53
N ARG A 8 -18.34 52.49 3.45
CA ARG A 8 -19.52 52.14 4.29
C ARG A 8 -20.83 51.70 3.63
N LEU A 9 -21.31 50.53 4.10
CA LEU A 9 -22.63 50.47 4.76
C LEU A 9 -22.69 49.34 5.81
N ASN A 10 -22.67 49.77 7.08
CA ASN A 10 -23.20 49.03 8.24
C ASN A 10 -24.73 49.03 8.16
N ARG A 11 -25.36 47.85 8.17
CA ARG A 11 -26.69 47.53 8.71
C ARG A 11 -26.68 46.00 8.90
N GLY A 12 -27.02 45.38 10.01
CA GLY A 12 -27.55 45.79 11.30
C GLY A 12 -27.84 44.47 12.03
N ALA A 13 -27.60 44.42 13.34
CA ALA A 13 -28.02 43.31 14.18
C ALA A 13 -29.56 43.18 14.15
N ALA A 14 -30.07 41.96 14.07
CA ALA A 14 -31.42 41.62 14.48
C ALA A 14 -31.34 40.44 15.45
N LEU A 15 -31.59 40.76 16.72
CA LEU A 15 -32.01 39.82 17.76
C LEU A 15 -33.26 39.08 17.29
N GLY A 16 -33.44 37.89 17.87
CA GLY A 16 -34.41 36.90 17.46
C GLY A 16 -35.88 37.28 17.59
N LEU A 17 -36.71 36.37 17.10
CA LEU A 17 -38.07 36.21 17.59
C LEU A 17 -38.44 34.72 17.56
N LEU A 18 -38.59 34.16 18.76
CA LEU A 18 -39.46 33.04 19.04
C LEU A 18 -40.88 33.39 18.59
N CYS A 19 -41.38 32.70 17.57
CA CYS A 19 -42.81 32.46 17.33
C CYS A 19 -42.87 31.02 16.77
N GLY A 20 -43.29 30.01 17.52
CA GLY A 20 -44.59 30.01 18.21
C GLY A 20 -45.74 29.89 17.21
N ALA A 21 -45.54 29.25 16.06
CA ALA A 21 -46.63 28.88 15.16
C ALA A 21 -47.10 27.47 15.50
N ALA A 22 -48.04 27.40 16.46
CA ALA A 22 -48.89 26.23 16.65
C ALA A 22 -49.82 26.09 15.43
N LEU A 23 -49.31 25.47 14.37
CA LEU A 23 -50.14 24.95 13.29
C LEU A 23 -50.69 23.60 13.72
N PHE A 24 -51.91 23.63 14.26
CA PHE A 24 -52.78 22.45 14.32
C PHE A 24 -53.14 22.05 12.88
N LEU A 25 -52.25 21.31 12.23
CA LEU A 25 -52.55 20.54 11.04
C LEU A 25 -52.93 19.13 11.50
N SER A 26 -54.18 18.77 11.19
CA SER A 26 -54.75 17.43 11.10
C SER A 26 -53.75 16.29 11.29
N GLY A 27 -53.95 15.50 12.34
CA GLY A 27 -53.13 14.35 12.69
C GLY A 27 -53.03 13.31 11.59
N CYS A 28 -51.93 13.36 10.83
CA CYS A 28 -51.15 12.15 10.64
C CYS A 28 -50.50 11.88 11.99
N ALA A 29 -50.84 10.78 12.65
CA ALA A 29 -50.00 10.30 13.75
C ALA A 29 -48.60 10.14 13.15
N PHE A 30 -47.66 11.00 13.55
CA PHE A 30 -46.24 10.72 13.36
C PHE A 30 -46.00 9.49 14.22
N LEU A 31 -46.13 8.31 13.60
CA LEU A 31 -45.61 7.09 14.19
C LEU A 31 -44.14 7.37 14.48
N PRO A 32 -43.65 7.06 15.70
CA PRO A 32 -42.23 7.18 15.96
C PRO A 32 -41.50 6.37 14.88
N ALA A 33 -40.50 6.97 14.26
CA ALA A 33 -39.68 6.30 13.24
C ALA A 33 -39.28 4.92 13.78
N SER A 34 -39.38 3.88 12.95
CA SER A 34 -38.90 2.57 13.34
C SER A 34 -37.37 2.60 13.50
N ALA A 35 -36.81 1.59 14.15
CA ALA A 35 -35.35 1.46 14.21
C ALA A 35 -34.74 1.31 12.81
N GLU A 36 -35.47 0.67 11.88
CA GLU A 36 -35.05 0.52 10.47
C GLU A 36 -35.10 1.84 9.72
N ASP A 37 -36.08 2.70 9.99
CA ASP A 37 -36.14 4.05 9.40
C ASP A 37 -34.97 4.91 9.88
N ARG A 38 -34.65 4.86 11.18
CA ARG A 38 -33.48 5.58 11.74
C ARG A 38 -32.16 5.04 11.18
N ALA A 39 -32.04 3.72 11.06
CA ALA A 39 -30.85 3.09 10.48
C ALA A 39 -30.68 3.47 9.00
N SER A 40 -31.77 3.54 8.24
CA SER A 40 -31.72 3.99 6.85
C SER A 40 -31.34 5.47 6.75
N ALA A 41 -31.87 6.31 7.64
CA ALA A 41 -31.56 7.74 7.67
C ALA A 41 -30.07 8.03 7.96
N VAL A 42 -29.47 7.37 8.96
CA VAL A 42 -28.03 7.55 9.26
C VAL A 42 -27.14 7.08 8.11
N VAL A 43 -27.56 6.03 7.39
CA VAL A 43 -26.82 5.54 6.22
C VAL A 43 -26.97 6.49 5.04
N THR A 44 -28.17 7.04 4.78
CA THR A 44 -28.35 8.10 3.76
C THR A 44 -27.47 9.31 4.06
N GLU A 45 -27.51 9.81 5.30
CA GLU A 45 -26.68 10.94 5.73
C GLU A 45 -25.18 10.67 5.54
N PHE A 46 -24.73 9.47 5.89
CA PHE A 46 -23.34 9.05 5.66
C PHE A 46 -22.95 9.13 4.18
N PHE A 47 -23.78 8.65 3.25
CA PHE A 47 -23.48 8.73 1.82
C PHE A 47 -23.54 10.16 1.26
N ASP A 48 -24.43 11.01 1.75
CA ASP A 48 -24.47 12.43 1.38
C ASP A 48 -23.16 13.16 1.79
N LEU A 49 -22.61 12.79 2.95
CA LEU A 49 -21.32 13.29 3.43
C LEU A 49 -20.14 12.75 2.60
N LEU A 50 -20.18 11.47 2.20
CA LEU A 50 -19.18 10.91 1.28
C LEU A 50 -19.18 11.63 -0.07
N GLU A 51 -20.35 11.89 -0.64
CA GLU A 51 -20.50 12.59 -1.92
C GLU A 51 -19.92 14.01 -1.85
N SER A 52 -20.20 14.73 -0.76
CA SER A 52 -19.68 16.08 -0.52
C SER A 52 -18.22 16.13 -0.09
N GLY A 53 -17.66 15.02 0.41
CA GLY A 53 -16.30 14.94 0.94
C GLY A 53 -16.16 15.47 2.37
N ASP A 54 -17.27 15.63 3.10
CA ASP A 54 -17.30 16.19 4.45
C ASP A 54 -17.02 15.10 5.49
N THR A 55 -15.75 14.73 5.65
CA THR A 55 -15.35 13.65 6.57
C THR A 55 -15.42 14.05 8.04
N GLU A 56 -15.35 15.35 8.36
CA GLU A 56 -15.49 15.84 9.73
C GLU A 56 -16.85 15.47 10.34
N ASN A 57 -17.91 15.53 9.53
CA ASN A 57 -19.27 15.19 9.95
C ASN A 57 -19.60 13.70 9.81
N ILE A 58 -18.70 12.88 9.25
CA ILE A 58 -18.87 11.41 9.21
C ILE A 58 -18.58 10.80 10.59
N LEU A 59 -17.56 11.29 11.30
CA LEU A 59 -17.12 10.73 12.59
C LEU A 59 -18.25 10.57 13.62
N PRO A 60 -19.18 11.54 13.81
CA PRO A 60 -20.32 11.39 14.72
C PRO A 60 -21.32 10.30 14.34
N LEU A 61 -21.38 9.89 13.07
CA LEU A 61 -22.29 8.84 12.59
C LEU A 61 -21.75 7.43 12.86
N LEU A 62 -20.46 7.31 13.17
CA LEU A 62 -19.78 6.04 13.41
C LEU A 62 -19.90 5.61 14.88
N ALA A 63 -20.16 4.33 15.11
CA ALA A 63 -20.20 3.74 16.44
C ALA A 63 -18.80 3.75 17.08
N GLU A 64 -18.72 3.83 18.41
CA GLU A 64 -17.43 3.93 19.14
C GLU A 64 -16.46 2.78 18.82
N ASN A 65 -17.01 1.59 18.52
CA ASN A 65 -16.24 0.40 18.17
C ASN A 65 -15.92 0.26 16.68
N SER A 66 -16.28 1.25 15.85
CA SER A 66 -15.96 1.24 14.42
C SER A 66 -14.44 1.26 14.21
N PRO A 67 -13.86 0.39 13.35
CA PRO A 67 -12.42 0.39 13.07
C PRO A 67 -11.90 1.73 12.55
N LEU A 68 -12.77 2.52 11.90
CA LEU A 68 -12.45 3.88 11.44
C LEU A 68 -12.23 4.85 12.60
N ARG A 69 -12.94 4.70 13.73
CA ARG A 69 -12.73 5.54 14.92
C ARG A 69 -11.57 5.06 15.79
N ALA A 70 -11.20 3.79 15.67
CA ALA A 70 -10.21 3.15 16.54
C ALA A 70 -8.76 3.60 16.29
N GLY A 71 -8.50 4.37 15.22
CA GLY A 71 -7.20 4.95 14.94
C GLY A 71 -7.29 6.42 14.58
N ASP A 72 -6.24 7.19 14.89
CA ASP A 72 -5.94 8.47 14.26
C ASP A 72 -5.59 8.22 12.78
N SER A 73 -6.55 7.72 12.02
CA SER A 73 -6.34 7.33 10.64
C SER A 73 -6.30 8.60 9.80
N GLU A 74 -5.11 8.99 9.36
CA GLU A 74 -4.91 10.05 8.35
C GLU A 74 -5.79 9.83 7.10
N LEU A 75 -6.28 8.60 6.90
CA LEU A 75 -7.21 8.22 5.83
C LEU A 75 -8.65 8.72 6.04
N LEU A 76 -8.97 9.28 7.21
CA LEU A 76 -10.23 9.98 7.50
C LEU A 76 -10.13 11.49 7.39
N ASP A 77 -8.93 12.02 7.13
CA ASP A 77 -8.72 13.44 6.91
C ASP A 77 -9.50 13.91 5.66
N SER A 78 -10.15 15.07 5.75
CA SER A 78 -10.93 15.61 4.64
C SER A 78 -10.07 15.94 3.43
N ASP A 79 -8.83 16.41 3.64
CA ASP A 79 -7.90 16.69 2.56
C ASP A 79 -7.45 15.39 1.88
N PHE A 80 -7.18 14.33 2.66
CA PHE A 80 -6.87 13.01 2.11
C PHE A 80 -8.02 12.44 1.27
N TYR A 81 -9.26 12.51 1.78
CA TYR A 81 -10.43 11.96 1.10
C TYR A 81 -10.86 12.80 -0.10
N ALA A 82 -10.56 14.10 -0.11
CA ALA A 82 -10.76 14.96 -1.27
C ALA A 82 -9.90 14.54 -2.46
N ASP A 83 -8.75 13.92 -2.22
CA ASP A 83 -7.85 13.40 -3.26
C ASP A 83 -8.26 12.02 -3.80
N ALA A 84 -9.37 11.43 -3.32
CA ALA A 84 -9.91 10.22 -3.90
C ALA A 84 -10.26 10.42 -5.39
N ILE A 85 -9.84 9.48 -6.24
CA ILE A 85 -10.11 9.50 -7.69
C ILE A 85 -11.61 9.52 -7.98
N ALA A 86 -12.39 8.81 -7.18
CA ALA A 86 -13.84 8.81 -7.25
C ALA A 86 -14.45 8.58 -5.87
N ARG A 87 -15.56 9.26 -5.59
CA ARG A 87 -16.36 9.10 -4.37
C ARG A 87 -17.72 8.50 -4.70
N PRO A 88 -18.43 7.91 -3.72
CA PRO A 88 -19.81 7.50 -3.90
C PRO A 88 -20.71 8.67 -4.29
N THR A 89 -21.60 8.43 -5.26
CA THR A 89 -22.63 9.37 -5.72
C THR A 89 -23.95 8.62 -5.93
N GLU A 90 -25.07 9.34 -5.98
CA GLU A 90 -26.40 8.81 -6.30
C GLU A 90 -26.85 7.64 -5.39
N ALA A 91 -26.46 7.68 -4.11
CA ALA A 91 -26.73 6.61 -3.17
C ALA A 91 -28.23 6.48 -2.86
N THR A 92 -28.75 5.25 -2.93
CA THR A 92 -30.15 4.91 -2.65
C THR A 92 -30.23 3.70 -1.73
N VAL A 93 -30.90 3.86 -0.59
CA VAL A 93 -31.24 2.72 0.28
C VAL A 93 -32.26 1.83 -0.43
N VAL A 94 -31.89 0.58 -0.70
CA VAL A 94 -32.76 -0.38 -1.40
C VAL A 94 -33.45 -1.34 -0.45
N MET A 95 -32.85 -1.62 0.70
CA MET A 95 -33.40 -2.53 1.70
C MET A 95 -32.79 -2.27 3.07
N SER A 96 -33.62 -2.30 4.11
CA SER A 96 -33.19 -2.39 5.50
C SER A 96 -33.79 -3.63 6.13
N GLY A 97 -33.11 -4.21 7.12
CA GLY A 97 -33.65 -5.32 7.88
C GLY A 97 -32.92 -5.59 9.17
N GLN A 98 -33.67 -5.76 10.26
CA GLN A 98 -33.12 -6.17 11.54
C GLN A 98 -32.55 -7.60 11.48
N TYR A 99 -31.28 -7.75 11.84
CA TYR A 99 -30.63 -9.07 11.93
C TYR A 99 -30.77 -9.69 13.32
N LYS A 100 -30.56 -8.88 14.35
CA LYS A 100 -30.78 -9.21 15.76
C LYS A 100 -31.18 -7.93 16.52
N PRO A 101 -31.73 -8.02 17.74
CA PRO A 101 -32.04 -6.83 18.53
C PRO A 101 -30.82 -5.89 18.62
N GLY A 102 -31.01 -4.62 18.29
CA GLY A 102 -29.96 -3.60 18.27
C GLY A 102 -28.96 -3.65 17.10
N LEU A 103 -29.12 -4.55 16.11
CA LEU A 103 -28.28 -4.59 14.90
C LEU A 103 -29.13 -4.73 13.65
N ILE A 104 -29.03 -3.73 12.78
CA ILE A 104 -29.76 -3.59 11.52
C ILE A 104 -28.76 -3.57 10.38
N TYR A 105 -29.07 -4.24 9.29
CA TYR A 105 -28.33 -4.07 8.05
C TYR A 105 -29.10 -3.21 7.07
N VAL A 106 -28.40 -2.27 6.46
CA VAL A 106 -28.92 -1.41 5.40
C VAL A 106 -28.13 -1.72 4.13
N THR A 107 -28.83 -2.06 3.06
CA THR A 107 -28.27 -2.24 1.72
C THR A 107 -28.48 -0.95 0.93
N VAL A 108 -27.40 -0.44 0.36
CA VAL A 108 -27.38 0.78 -0.44
C VAL A 108 -26.81 0.46 -1.82
N ASP A 109 -27.49 0.94 -2.85
CA ASP A 109 -26.94 1.00 -4.20
C ASP A 109 -26.39 2.41 -4.46
N TYR A 110 -25.23 2.54 -5.08
CA TYR A 110 -24.55 3.81 -5.34
C TYR A 110 -23.69 3.72 -6.61
N LEU A 111 -23.25 4.84 -7.14
CA LEU A 111 -22.25 4.92 -8.21
C LEU A 111 -20.91 5.37 -7.63
N LEU A 112 -19.80 4.99 -8.28
CA LEU A 112 -18.48 5.56 -7.97
C LEU A 112 -18.11 6.58 -9.03
N GLY A 113 -18.07 7.85 -8.64
CA GLY A 113 -17.86 8.97 -9.55
C GLY A 113 -19.02 9.20 -10.53
N ASP A 114 -18.91 10.26 -11.32
CA ASP A 114 -19.96 10.66 -12.26
C ASP A 114 -20.05 9.66 -13.43
N GLY A 115 -21.16 8.90 -13.48
CA GLY A 115 -21.41 7.93 -14.56
C GLY A 115 -20.69 6.58 -14.39
N GLY A 116 -20.23 6.27 -13.18
CA GLY A 116 -19.66 4.97 -12.84
C GLY A 116 -20.65 3.81 -12.95
N GLU A 117 -20.13 2.58 -12.83
CA GLU A 117 -20.97 1.39 -12.69
C GLU A 117 -21.60 1.33 -11.30
N ALA A 118 -22.85 0.85 -11.23
CA ALA A 118 -23.54 0.67 -9.95
C ALA A 118 -22.81 -0.33 -9.06
N ARG A 119 -22.75 0.01 -7.77
CA ARG A 119 -22.21 -0.78 -6.67
C ARG A 119 -23.30 -0.99 -5.64
N THR A 120 -23.19 -2.09 -4.90
CA THR A 120 -24.06 -2.37 -3.76
C THR A 120 -23.20 -2.57 -2.53
N MET A 121 -23.51 -1.87 -1.45
CA MET A 121 -22.87 -2.05 -0.15
C MET A 121 -23.89 -2.42 0.92
N LYS A 122 -23.48 -3.30 1.83
CA LYS A 122 -24.23 -3.65 3.03
C LYS A 122 -23.56 -3.05 4.25
N VAL A 123 -24.24 -2.11 4.88
CA VAL A 123 -23.80 -1.37 6.06
C VAL A 123 -24.45 -1.94 7.31
N ALA A 124 -23.66 -2.15 8.35
CA ALA A 124 -24.12 -2.57 9.67
C ALA A 124 -24.35 -1.35 10.55
N VAL A 125 -25.55 -1.25 11.12
CA VAL A 125 -25.97 -0.16 11.99
C VAL A 125 -26.37 -0.73 13.34
N VAL A 126 -25.78 -0.21 14.40
CA VAL A 126 -26.15 -0.53 15.79
C VAL A 126 -27.08 0.53 16.36
N GLU A 127 -28.00 0.12 17.23
CA GLU A 127 -28.75 1.06 18.07
C GLU A 127 -28.21 1.02 19.50
N GLU A 128 -27.70 2.17 19.96
CA GLU A 128 -27.24 2.39 21.33
C GLU A 128 -27.89 3.68 21.86
N ASP A 129 -28.47 3.61 23.06
CA ASP A 129 -29.17 4.73 23.71
C ASP A 129 -30.22 5.46 22.84
N GLY A 130 -30.85 4.74 21.91
CA GLY A 130 -31.87 5.26 21.00
C GLY A 130 -31.30 6.04 19.81
N GLN A 131 -29.99 6.00 19.59
CA GLN A 131 -29.31 6.55 18.43
C GLN A 131 -28.83 5.41 17.51
N SER A 132 -28.99 5.59 16.21
CA SER A 132 -28.47 4.68 15.20
C SER A 132 -27.08 5.14 14.77
N GLN A 133 -26.09 4.23 14.82
CA GLN A 133 -24.71 4.50 14.46
C GLN A 133 -24.17 3.39 13.55
N ILE A 134 -23.33 3.76 12.58
CA ILE A 134 -22.71 2.81 11.67
C ILE A 134 -21.57 2.10 12.40
N SER A 135 -21.69 0.78 12.57
CA SER A 135 -20.65 -0.01 13.23
C SER A 135 -19.58 -0.48 12.25
N SER A 136 -19.97 -0.85 11.03
CA SER A 136 -19.06 -1.37 10.02
C SER A 136 -19.73 -1.54 8.66
N TRP A 137 -18.94 -1.86 7.64
CA TRP A 137 -19.40 -2.47 6.39
C TRP A 137 -18.50 -3.62 6.00
N ARG A 138 -18.95 -4.41 5.03
CA ARG A 138 -18.18 -5.56 4.55
C ARG A 138 -16.86 -5.07 3.94
N ARG A 139 -15.74 -5.57 4.48
CA ARG A 139 -14.37 -5.33 3.98
C ARG A 139 -13.98 -3.85 4.04
N GLU A 140 -14.31 -3.23 5.17
CA GLU A 140 -13.83 -1.90 5.53
C GLU A 140 -12.31 -1.83 5.75
N ASP A 141 -11.61 -2.95 5.63
CA ASP A 141 -10.18 -3.10 5.77
C ASP A 141 -9.50 -3.71 4.53
N LEU A 142 -8.32 -3.19 4.19
CA LEU A 142 -7.39 -3.76 3.23
C LEU A 142 -6.12 -4.18 3.97
N THR A 143 -5.84 -5.47 3.98
CA THR A 143 -4.59 -6.00 4.53
C THR A 143 -3.52 -6.03 3.44
N ILE A 144 -2.29 -5.59 3.75
CA ILE A 144 -1.09 -5.98 3.00
C ILE A 144 -0.26 -6.89 3.92
N PRO A 145 -0.02 -8.15 3.55
CA PRO A 145 0.76 -9.06 4.40
C PRO A 145 2.21 -8.58 4.46
N GLU A 146 2.96 -9.13 5.42
CA GLU A 146 4.41 -8.97 5.42
C GLU A 146 4.99 -9.55 4.11
N VAL A 147 5.65 -8.69 3.35
CA VAL A 147 6.48 -9.06 2.23
C VAL A 147 7.92 -8.77 2.61
N LYS A 148 8.75 -9.79 2.43
CA LYS A 148 10.21 -9.71 2.53
C LYS A 148 10.71 -8.88 1.34
N ALA A 149 10.48 -7.58 1.35
CA ALA A 149 10.90 -6.61 0.33
C ALA A 149 10.99 -5.20 0.90
N PRO A 150 11.96 -4.37 0.43
CA PRO A 150 11.94 -2.95 0.71
C PRO A 150 10.72 -2.30 0.08
N GLY A 151 10.35 -1.16 0.64
CA GLY A 151 9.29 -0.32 0.10
C GLY A 151 8.07 -0.19 0.99
N VAL A 152 7.21 0.69 0.53
CA VAL A 152 5.93 1.05 1.12
C VAL A 152 4.93 1.24 -0.01
N PHE A 153 3.65 1.33 0.34
CA PHE A 153 2.68 1.99 -0.51
C PHE A 153 2.51 3.44 -0.08
N GLU A 154 2.39 4.32 -1.05
CA GLU A 154 1.87 5.66 -0.89
C GLU A 154 0.45 5.69 -1.46
N ILE A 155 -0.51 6.17 -0.68
CA ILE A 155 -1.92 6.25 -1.05
C ILE A 155 -2.27 7.72 -1.24
N ASN A 156 -2.86 8.06 -2.39
CA ASN A 156 -3.18 9.43 -2.83
C ASN A 156 -1.99 10.41 -2.74
N GLY A 157 -0.75 9.92 -2.79
CA GLY A 157 0.44 10.76 -2.71
C GLY A 157 0.72 11.39 -1.33
N SER A 158 -0.07 11.05 -0.30
CA SER A 158 -0.05 11.74 0.99
C SER A 158 0.07 10.79 2.17
N TYR A 159 -0.64 9.65 2.14
CA TYR A 159 -0.54 8.65 3.19
C TYR A 159 0.50 7.60 2.86
N ARG A 160 1.49 7.44 3.74
CA ARG A 160 2.55 6.43 3.57
C ARG A 160 2.31 5.25 4.49
N THR A 161 2.15 4.04 3.94
CA THR A 161 1.99 2.85 4.76
C THR A 161 3.26 2.55 5.57
N PRO A 162 3.15 1.75 6.64
CA PRO A 162 4.32 1.09 7.21
C PRO A 162 5.11 0.31 6.13
N PRO A 163 6.41 0.04 6.37
CA PRO A 163 7.22 -0.80 5.49
C PRO A 163 6.55 -2.13 5.19
N LEU A 164 6.68 -2.61 3.95
CA LEU A 164 6.11 -3.89 3.50
C LEU A 164 6.64 -5.09 4.31
N SER A 165 7.79 -4.94 4.98
CA SER A 165 8.32 -5.92 5.95
C SER A 165 7.52 -6.04 7.25
N LYS A 166 6.35 -5.38 7.34
CA LYS A 166 5.39 -5.53 8.45
C LYS A 166 4.00 -5.74 7.88
N VAL A 167 3.21 -6.59 8.54
CA VAL A 167 1.76 -6.66 8.32
C VAL A 167 1.14 -5.32 8.68
N GLN A 168 0.21 -4.85 7.85
CA GLN A 168 -0.55 -3.65 8.10
C GLN A 168 -2.00 -3.81 7.60
N THR A 169 -2.84 -2.88 8.04
CA THR A 169 -4.25 -2.86 7.70
C THR A 169 -4.62 -1.41 7.44
N VAL A 170 -5.13 -1.16 6.25
CA VAL A 170 -5.60 0.15 5.79
C VAL A 170 -7.11 0.17 5.95
N VAL A 171 -7.62 1.18 6.65
CA VAL A 171 -9.06 1.39 6.87
C VAL A 171 -9.38 2.81 6.40
N ALA A 172 -10.19 2.92 5.36
CA ALA A 172 -10.54 4.17 4.69
C ALA A 172 -12.05 4.24 4.39
N LEU A 173 -12.52 5.42 3.99
CA LEU A 173 -13.89 5.61 3.55
C LEU A 173 -14.13 4.96 2.17
N PRO A 174 -15.39 4.71 1.77
CA PRO A 174 -15.68 4.25 0.42
C PRO A 174 -15.22 5.23 -0.67
N GLY A 175 -14.52 4.75 -1.70
CA GLY A 175 -13.96 5.55 -2.80
C GLY A 175 -12.98 4.77 -3.67
N ILE A 176 -12.34 5.45 -4.62
CA ILE A 176 -11.21 4.92 -5.41
C ILE A 176 -9.97 5.72 -5.02
N TYR A 177 -8.90 5.02 -4.68
CA TYR A 177 -7.65 5.60 -4.19
C TYR A 177 -6.49 5.17 -5.08
N THR A 178 -5.55 6.09 -5.31
CA THR A 178 -4.33 5.78 -6.07
C THR A 178 -3.27 5.21 -5.14
N PHE A 179 -2.70 4.06 -5.52
CA PHE A 179 -1.60 3.40 -4.83
C PHE A 179 -0.34 3.52 -5.69
N GLU A 180 0.75 3.98 -5.08
CA GLU A 180 2.10 3.96 -5.67
C GLU A 180 3.01 3.11 -4.80
N TYR A 181 3.75 2.18 -5.42
CA TYR A 181 4.82 1.48 -4.72
C TYR A 181 6.08 2.34 -4.74
N VAL A 182 6.58 2.63 -3.54
CA VAL A 182 7.78 3.47 -3.36
C VAL A 182 8.87 2.64 -2.69
N ASP A 183 9.91 2.35 -3.46
CA ASP A 183 11.16 1.80 -2.97
C ASP A 183 12.08 2.94 -2.50
N PRO A 184 12.62 2.92 -1.26
CA PRO A 184 13.43 4.02 -0.73
C PRO A 184 14.69 4.31 -1.55
N ASP A 185 15.28 3.27 -2.13
CA ASP A 185 16.52 3.37 -2.92
C ASP A 185 16.24 3.57 -4.42
N GLY A 186 14.96 3.45 -4.84
CA GLY A 186 14.54 3.57 -6.23
C GLY A 186 14.95 2.39 -7.11
N TRP A 187 15.33 1.25 -6.51
CA TRP A 187 15.77 0.06 -7.24
C TRP A 187 14.65 -0.94 -7.44
N GLY A 188 13.62 -0.88 -6.61
CA GLY A 188 12.45 -1.75 -6.65
C GLY A 188 11.38 -1.32 -7.65
N THR A 189 10.60 -2.30 -8.11
CA THR A 189 9.38 -2.11 -8.91
C THR A 189 8.43 -3.29 -8.75
N LEU A 190 7.14 -3.07 -8.99
CA LEU A 190 6.11 -4.10 -9.14
C LEU A 190 5.90 -4.52 -10.61
N ASP A 191 6.60 -3.91 -11.56
CA ASP A 191 6.50 -4.29 -12.96
C ASP A 191 7.27 -5.61 -13.19
N PRO A 192 6.64 -6.63 -13.79
CA PRO A 192 7.26 -7.95 -13.96
C PRO A 192 8.47 -7.92 -14.91
N ASP A 193 8.53 -6.95 -15.83
CA ASP A 193 9.63 -6.77 -16.79
C ASP A 193 10.73 -5.85 -16.24
N GLY A 194 10.61 -5.40 -14.99
CA GLY A 194 11.57 -4.54 -14.31
C GLY A 194 11.50 -3.07 -14.76
N GLN A 195 10.41 -2.64 -15.40
CA GLN A 195 10.20 -1.22 -15.70
C GLN A 195 9.74 -0.45 -14.46
N LYS A 196 9.64 0.88 -14.53
CA LYS A 196 9.01 1.64 -13.44
C LYS A 196 7.53 1.25 -13.37
N THR A 197 7.04 0.95 -12.17
CA THR A 197 5.60 0.76 -11.93
C THR A 197 4.91 2.12 -11.99
N GLU A 198 3.85 2.21 -12.78
CA GLU A 198 2.94 3.36 -12.72
C GLU A 198 1.99 3.22 -11.51
N PRO A 199 1.56 4.33 -10.89
CA PRO A 199 0.50 4.29 -9.90
C PRO A 199 -0.75 3.58 -10.42
N PHE A 200 -1.48 2.92 -9.53
CA PHE A 200 -2.65 2.13 -9.89
C PHE A 200 -3.79 2.37 -8.90
N ASP A 201 -5.02 2.26 -9.40
CA ASP A 201 -6.18 2.64 -8.64
C ASP A 201 -6.85 1.43 -7.99
N ILE A 202 -7.16 1.56 -6.71
CA ILE A 202 -7.86 0.56 -5.92
C ILE A 202 -9.18 1.18 -5.45
N GLU A 203 -10.28 0.58 -5.89
CA GLU A 203 -11.57 0.80 -5.26
C GLU A 203 -11.51 0.24 -3.82
N PHE A 204 -12.13 0.93 -2.88
CA PHE A 204 -12.15 0.55 -1.47
C PHE A 204 -13.44 1.06 -0.84
N PRO A 205 -14.18 0.28 -0.02
CA PRO A 205 -14.02 -1.15 0.21
C PRO A 205 -14.38 -1.95 -1.06
N VAL A 206 -13.74 -3.10 -1.28
CA VAL A 206 -13.94 -3.87 -2.54
C VAL A 206 -14.43 -5.30 -2.37
N GLU A 207 -15.41 -5.63 -3.20
CA GLU A 207 -15.79 -7.00 -3.53
C GLU A 207 -14.65 -7.73 -4.25
N GLY A 208 -14.29 -8.94 -3.82
CA GLY A 208 -12.94 -9.48 -4.06
C GLY A 208 -12.59 -9.78 -5.51
N ALA A 209 -13.61 -9.83 -6.38
CA ALA A 209 -13.44 -9.99 -7.82
C ALA A 209 -13.08 -8.67 -8.53
N GLN A 210 -13.48 -7.51 -7.99
CA GLN A 210 -13.21 -6.20 -8.57
C GLN A 210 -11.78 -5.72 -8.28
N LEU A 211 -11.19 -6.13 -7.15
CA LEU A 211 -9.80 -5.76 -6.79
C LEU A 211 -8.79 -6.27 -7.84
N ALA A 212 -9.06 -7.42 -8.47
CA ALA A 212 -8.13 -8.07 -9.38
C ALA A 212 -8.04 -7.40 -10.77
N ALA A 213 -9.02 -6.57 -11.14
CA ALA A 213 -9.10 -6.01 -12.49
C ALA A 213 -8.11 -4.86 -12.73
N ASN A 214 -7.73 -4.13 -11.68
CA ASN A 214 -7.03 -2.85 -11.78
C ASN A 214 -5.64 -2.84 -11.13
N ILE A 215 -5.15 -3.98 -10.65
CA ILE A 215 -3.83 -4.08 -10.01
C ILE A 215 -2.75 -4.50 -11.01
N PRO A 216 -1.50 -4.02 -10.85
CA PRO A 216 -0.39 -4.41 -11.71
C PRO A 216 -0.05 -5.90 -11.53
N ALA A 217 0.59 -6.51 -12.53
CA ALA A 217 0.92 -7.94 -12.51
C ALA A 217 1.83 -8.36 -11.34
N GLY A 218 2.63 -7.44 -10.78
CA GLY A 218 3.41 -7.69 -9.56
C GLY A 218 2.63 -7.52 -8.26
N VAL A 219 1.31 -7.36 -8.31
CA VAL A 219 0.43 -7.36 -7.13
C VAL A 219 -0.62 -8.43 -7.33
N THR A 220 -0.81 -9.26 -6.31
CA THR A 220 -1.91 -10.22 -6.27
C THR A 220 -2.97 -9.74 -5.30
N SER A 221 -4.24 -9.97 -5.64
CA SER A 221 -5.36 -9.64 -4.75
C SER A 221 -6.14 -10.88 -4.34
N THR A 222 -6.50 -10.95 -3.07
CA THR A 222 -7.49 -11.90 -2.57
C THR A 222 -8.37 -11.21 -1.55
N SER A 223 -9.69 -11.14 -1.80
CA SER A 223 -10.74 -10.72 -0.85
C SER A 223 -10.29 -9.86 0.36
N GLY A 224 -10.06 -8.55 0.15
CA GLY A 224 -9.65 -7.64 1.24
C GLY A 224 -8.16 -7.64 1.54
N GLN A 225 -7.34 -8.25 0.67
CA GLN A 225 -5.89 -8.26 0.77
C GLN A 225 -5.26 -7.98 -0.59
N ILE A 226 -4.22 -7.14 -0.62
CA ILE A 226 -3.26 -7.05 -1.72
C ILE A 226 -1.91 -7.58 -1.24
N THR A 227 -1.19 -8.29 -2.09
CA THR A 227 0.14 -8.81 -1.80
C THR A 227 1.08 -8.38 -2.92
N PRO A 228 1.94 -7.37 -2.68
CA PRO A 228 2.95 -6.98 -3.65
C PRO A 228 4.03 -8.06 -3.77
N SER A 229 4.64 -8.12 -4.94
CA SER A 229 5.80 -8.95 -5.24
C SER A 229 6.87 -8.09 -5.92
N PRO A 230 7.52 -7.19 -5.16
CA PRO A 230 8.52 -6.30 -5.73
C PRO A 230 9.71 -7.07 -6.29
N ARG A 231 10.33 -6.50 -7.32
CA ARG A 231 11.53 -7.00 -8.00
C ARG A 231 12.47 -5.83 -8.26
N LEU A 232 13.72 -6.13 -8.57
CA LEU A 232 14.63 -5.10 -9.05
C LEU A 232 14.21 -4.58 -10.43
N THR A 233 14.39 -3.29 -10.64
CA THR A 233 14.31 -2.67 -11.96
C THR A 233 15.35 -3.29 -12.89
N LYS A 234 15.12 -3.16 -14.20
CA LYS A 234 16.04 -3.62 -15.23
C LYS A 234 17.42 -2.97 -15.10
N LYS A 235 17.46 -1.68 -14.73
CA LYS A 235 18.71 -0.95 -14.48
C LYS A 235 19.48 -1.59 -13.33
N ALA A 236 18.86 -1.71 -12.15
CA ALA A 236 19.49 -2.32 -10.98
C ALA A 236 19.93 -3.77 -11.24
N THR A 237 19.09 -4.57 -11.91
CA THR A 237 19.42 -5.95 -12.29
C THR A 237 20.65 -6.02 -13.21
N THR A 238 20.75 -5.10 -14.18
CA THR A 238 21.91 -5.01 -15.08
C THR A 238 23.16 -4.61 -14.30
N THR A 239 23.05 -3.65 -13.38
CA THR A 239 24.17 -3.23 -12.54
C THR A 239 24.69 -4.36 -11.67
N VAL A 240 23.80 -5.07 -10.96
CA VAL A 240 24.17 -6.26 -10.16
C VAL A 240 24.87 -7.31 -11.02
N THR A 241 24.36 -7.55 -12.24
CA THR A 241 24.96 -8.53 -13.16
C THR A 241 26.38 -8.12 -13.58
N ASN A 242 26.59 -6.83 -13.87
CA ASN A 242 27.89 -6.30 -14.25
C ASN A 242 28.88 -6.33 -13.08
N GLU A 243 28.47 -5.89 -11.89
CA GLU A 243 29.29 -5.92 -10.67
C GLU A 243 29.74 -7.34 -10.31
N LEU A 244 28.85 -8.34 -10.44
CA LEU A 244 29.21 -9.75 -10.28
C LEU A 244 30.18 -10.23 -11.36
N ALA A 245 30.04 -9.77 -12.61
CA ALA A 245 30.96 -10.13 -13.69
C ALA A 245 32.36 -9.50 -13.51
N ASP A 246 32.41 -8.24 -13.07
CA ASP A 246 33.63 -7.51 -12.77
C ASP A 246 34.34 -8.14 -11.57
N MET A 247 33.60 -8.50 -10.51
CA MET A 247 34.13 -9.26 -9.38
C MET A 247 34.80 -10.56 -9.82
N ARG A 248 34.15 -11.39 -10.66
CA ARG A 248 34.74 -12.64 -11.17
C ARG A 248 36.00 -12.38 -11.99
N THR A 249 36.01 -11.34 -12.81
CA THR A 249 37.15 -10.96 -13.66
C THR A 249 38.33 -10.52 -12.79
N ASN A 250 38.11 -9.58 -11.87
CA ASN A 250 39.13 -9.07 -10.97
C ASN A 250 39.68 -10.17 -10.06
N CYS A 251 38.81 -11.03 -9.52
CA CYS A 251 39.22 -12.17 -8.70
C CYS A 251 40.04 -13.18 -9.51
N ALA A 252 39.71 -13.44 -10.78
CA ALA A 252 40.51 -14.32 -11.65
C ALA A 252 41.88 -13.73 -11.99
N GLU A 253 41.97 -12.42 -12.27
CA GLU A 253 43.24 -11.72 -12.53
C GLU A 253 44.19 -11.78 -11.32
N GLN A 254 43.62 -11.78 -10.11
CA GLN A 254 44.36 -11.96 -8.86
C GLN A 254 44.46 -13.42 -8.42
N ASN A 255 44.19 -14.39 -9.31
CA ASN A 255 44.27 -15.84 -9.05
C ASN A 255 43.52 -16.30 -7.80
N LEU A 256 42.31 -15.78 -7.58
CA LEU A 256 41.44 -16.08 -6.44
C LEU A 256 42.06 -15.67 -5.09
N THR A 257 42.79 -14.56 -5.08
CA THR A 257 43.42 -13.96 -3.89
C THR A 257 43.25 -12.43 -3.90
N GLY A 258 43.55 -11.78 -2.77
CA GLY A 258 43.59 -10.32 -2.66
C GLY A 258 42.23 -9.65 -2.51
N ASP A 259 42.26 -8.35 -2.21
CA ASP A 259 41.10 -7.57 -1.77
C ASP A 259 39.97 -7.45 -2.82
N ALA A 260 40.26 -7.75 -4.09
CA ALA A 260 39.27 -7.74 -5.15
C ALA A 260 38.45 -9.04 -5.24
N CYS A 261 38.81 -10.06 -4.47
CA CYS A 261 38.07 -11.30 -4.38
C CYS A 261 37.33 -11.40 -3.04
N PRO A 262 36.00 -11.58 -3.02
CA PRO A 262 35.25 -11.73 -1.77
C PRO A 262 35.81 -12.84 -0.87
N ASP A 263 35.88 -12.57 0.43
CA ASP A 263 36.37 -13.51 1.45
C ASP A 263 35.73 -14.91 1.37
N PRO A 264 34.41 -15.07 1.12
CA PRO A 264 33.81 -16.39 0.94
C PRO A 264 34.46 -17.22 -0.17
N ILE A 265 34.92 -16.57 -1.25
CA ILE A 265 35.61 -17.25 -2.36
C ILE A 265 37.03 -17.64 -1.93
N ILE A 266 37.78 -16.70 -1.34
CA ILE A 266 39.15 -16.95 -0.88
C ILE A 266 39.18 -18.11 0.13
N ALA A 267 38.28 -18.08 1.12
CA ALA A 267 38.21 -19.08 2.17
C ALA A 267 37.93 -20.49 1.61
N GLN A 268 37.00 -20.62 0.67
CA GLN A 268 36.61 -21.91 0.11
C GLN A 268 37.62 -22.45 -0.90
N VAL A 269 38.21 -21.59 -1.74
CA VAL A 269 39.23 -21.98 -2.72
C VAL A 269 40.53 -22.40 -2.03
N ASN A 270 40.92 -21.69 -0.97
CA ASN A 270 42.20 -21.90 -0.29
C ASN A 270 42.13 -22.81 0.94
N ALA A 271 40.96 -23.39 1.24
CA ALA A 271 40.78 -24.30 2.39
C ALA A 271 41.82 -25.43 2.45
N ASP A 272 42.20 -25.99 1.28
CA ASP A 272 43.15 -27.09 1.17
C ASP A 272 44.63 -26.64 1.03
N GLY A 273 44.89 -25.33 1.10
CA GLY A 273 46.23 -24.74 0.98
C GLY A 273 46.78 -24.65 -0.45
N GLY A 274 47.52 -23.57 -0.72
CA GLY A 274 48.20 -23.31 -1.99
C GLY A 274 47.39 -22.48 -2.99
N ALA A 275 48.05 -21.55 -3.66
CA ALA A 275 47.42 -20.71 -4.68
C ALA A 275 47.12 -21.52 -5.96
N PRO A 276 46.04 -21.20 -6.68
CA PRO A 276 45.84 -21.66 -8.06
C PRO A 276 47.02 -21.29 -8.98
N ASP A 277 47.25 -22.11 -10.01
CA ASP A 277 48.21 -21.84 -11.07
C ASP A 277 47.74 -20.62 -11.88
N ALA A 278 48.68 -19.73 -12.25
CA ALA A 278 48.37 -18.46 -12.89
C ALA A 278 47.55 -18.64 -14.18
N GLY A 279 46.42 -17.94 -14.29
CA GLY A 279 45.56 -17.97 -15.48
C GLY A 279 44.79 -19.28 -15.71
N SER A 280 44.77 -20.19 -14.73
CA SER A 280 44.03 -21.47 -14.81
C SER A 280 42.56 -21.35 -14.41
N VAL A 281 42.15 -20.20 -13.86
CA VAL A 281 40.84 -19.98 -13.27
C VAL A 281 39.77 -19.80 -14.34
N THR A 282 38.71 -20.59 -14.26
CA THR A 282 37.50 -20.44 -15.08
C THR A 282 36.25 -20.55 -14.21
N TRP A 283 35.21 -19.82 -14.60
CA TRP A 283 33.96 -19.72 -13.85
C TRP A 283 32.82 -20.37 -14.64
N GLN A 284 31.96 -21.10 -13.94
CA GLN A 284 30.69 -21.58 -14.45
C GLN A 284 29.56 -21.03 -13.60
N ASP A 285 28.65 -20.30 -14.25
CA ASP A 285 27.48 -19.71 -13.61
C ASP A 285 26.44 -20.77 -13.31
N TYR A 286 25.87 -20.71 -12.10
CA TYR A 286 24.83 -21.63 -11.67
C TYR A 286 23.49 -20.89 -11.56
N THR A 287 23.38 -19.96 -10.60
CA THR A 287 22.17 -19.17 -10.35
C THR A 287 22.54 -17.86 -9.66
N VAL A 288 21.84 -16.78 -10.01
CA VAL A 288 21.79 -15.54 -9.21
C VAL A 288 20.35 -15.40 -8.73
N GLU A 289 20.16 -15.45 -7.41
CA GLU A 289 18.88 -15.28 -6.74
C GLU A 289 18.88 -13.97 -5.97
N LEU A 290 17.80 -13.21 -6.07
CA LEU A 290 17.57 -12.06 -5.21
C LEU A 290 16.89 -12.58 -3.95
N ILE A 291 17.58 -12.44 -2.81
CA ILE A 291 17.05 -12.79 -1.50
C ILE A 291 16.68 -11.48 -0.83
N VAL A 292 15.59 -11.45 -0.07
CA VAL A 292 15.11 -10.16 0.45
C VAL A 292 14.68 -10.26 1.92
N PRO A 293 15.51 -10.81 2.82
CA PRO A 293 15.16 -10.92 4.23
C PRO A 293 15.21 -9.53 4.89
N GLY A 294 14.10 -9.09 5.49
CA GLY A 294 14.12 -7.93 6.39
C GLY A 294 13.95 -6.55 5.77
N GLY A 295 13.60 -6.45 4.47
CA GLY A 295 13.28 -5.16 3.84
C GLY A 295 14.49 -4.42 3.24
N GLU A 296 15.56 -5.14 2.91
CA GLU A 296 16.69 -4.68 2.09
C GLU A 296 16.86 -5.58 0.86
N TRP A 297 17.37 -5.03 -0.26
CA TRP A 297 17.69 -5.81 -1.45
C TRP A 297 18.97 -6.62 -1.25
N ARG A 298 18.88 -7.96 -1.26
CA ARG A 298 20.05 -8.85 -1.18
C ARG A 298 20.16 -9.74 -2.41
N PHE A 299 21.36 -10.27 -2.61
CA PHE A 299 21.64 -11.25 -3.65
C PHE A 299 22.33 -12.48 -3.07
N ALA A 300 22.16 -13.59 -3.76
CA ALA A 300 22.93 -14.80 -3.61
C ALA A 300 23.30 -15.31 -4.99
N ALA A 301 24.58 -15.49 -5.24
CA ALA A 301 25.10 -16.00 -6.48
C ALA A 301 25.91 -17.27 -6.21
N ARG A 302 25.54 -18.36 -6.88
CA ARG A 302 26.27 -19.62 -6.83
C ARG A 302 27.15 -19.77 -8.05
N TYR A 303 28.43 -20.01 -7.83
CA TYR A 303 29.42 -20.27 -8.88
C TYR A 303 30.08 -21.61 -8.69
N ARG A 304 30.42 -22.26 -9.79
CA ARG A 304 31.42 -23.34 -9.80
C ARG A 304 32.70 -22.79 -10.40
N ILE A 305 33.77 -22.78 -9.61
CA ILE A 305 35.10 -22.34 -10.02
C ILE A 305 35.92 -23.57 -10.37
N HIS A 306 36.60 -23.52 -11.51
CA HIS A 306 37.58 -24.52 -11.94
C HIS A 306 38.96 -23.88 -12.00
N PHE A 307 39.97 -24.58 -11.50
CA PHE A 307 41.35 -24.12 -11.52
C PHE A 307 42.33 -25.29 -11.49
N THR A 308 43.59 -25.03 -11.79
CA THR A 308 44.68 -26.00 -11.63
C THR A 308 45.52 -25.61 -10.42
N ARG A 309 45.98 -26.58 -9.63
CA ARG A 309 46.91 -26.37 -8.51
C ARG A 309 48.02 -27.40 -8.61
N GLY A 310 49.25 -26.96 -8.85
CA GLY A 310 50.39 -27.87 -8.97
C GLY A 310 50.20 -28.90 -10.08
N GLY A 311 49.56 -28.50 -11.19
CA GLY A 311 49.25 -29.40 -12.32
C GLY A 311 48.03 -30.32 -12.14
N MET A 312 47.31 -30.24 -11.01
CA MET A 312 46.06 -31.00 -10.79
C MET A 312 44.83 -30.12 -10.95
N ASN A 313 43.86 -30.57 -11.73
CA ASN A 313 42.58 -29.86 -11.90
C ASN A 313 41.71 -30.03 -10.65
N SER A 314 41.15 -28.92 -10.20
CA SER A 314 40.27 -28.82 -9.03
C SER A 314 39.00 -28.05 -9.39
N SER A 315 37.95 -28.27 -8.62
CA SER A 315 36.72 -27.50 -8.74
C SER A 315 36.07 -27.31 -7.38
N VAL A 316 35.59 -26.10 -7.12
CA VAL A 316 34.88 -25.75 -5.89
C VAL A 316 33.57 -25.05 -6.26
N THR A 317 32.51 -25.33 -5.51
CA THR A 317 31.28 -24.55 -5.60
C THR A 317 31.31 -23.52 -4.48
N VAL A 318 31.11 -22.26 -4.83
CA VAL A 318 31.07 -21.14 -3.89
C VAL A 318 29.71 -20.46 -3.95
N ASP A 319 29.20 -20.11 -2.79
CA ASP A 319 28.03 -19.25 -2.62
C ASP A 319 28.52 -17.87 -2.18
N VAL A 320 28.18 -16.86 -2.96
CA VAL A 320 28.51 -15.46 -2.71
C VAL A 320 27.20 -14.74 -2.39
N THR A 321 27.08 -14.23 -1.18
CA THR A 321 25.91 -13.46 -0.75
C THR A 321 26.30 -12.04 -0.41
N GLY A 322 25.33 -11.14 -0.43
CA GLY A 322 25.53 -9.75 -0.05
C GLY A 322 24.27 -8.91 -0.18
N ALA A 323 24.41 -7.62 0.07
CA ALA A 323 23.37 -6.62 -0.08
C ALA A 323 23.67 -5.67 -1.24
N LEU A 324 22.62 -5.10 -1.81
CA LEU A 324 22.76 -3.90 -2.65
C LEU A 324 22.88 -2.69 -1.73
N VAL A 325 23.87 -1.85 -1.98
CA VAL A 325 24.09 -0.59 -1.25
C VAL A 325 24.30 0.55 -2.25
N PRO A 326 23.96 1.80 -1.90
CA PRO A 326 24.19 2.92 -2.80
C PRO A 326 25.68 3.27 -2.86
N ASP A 327 26.18 3.55 -4.05
CA ASP A 327 27.49 4.18 -4.24
C ASP A 327 27.45 5.70 -3.94
N SER A 328 28.55 6.41 -4.19
CA SER A 328 28.62 7.87 -3.97
C SER A 328 27.68 8.69 -4.86
N HIS A 329 27.10 8.10 -5.90
CA HIS A 329 26.15 8.69 -6.82
C HIS A 329 24.71 8.20 -6.59
N GLY A 330 24.49 7.29 -5.63
CA GLY A 330 23.18 6.67 -5.37
C GLY A 330 22.83 5.53 -6.32
N GLU A 331 23.78 5.06 -7.12
CA GLU A 331 23.60 3.88 -7.97
C GLU A 331 23.82 2.61 -7.16
N PRO A 332 23.14 1.49 -7.49
CA PRO A 332 23.31 0.25 -6.76
C PRO A 332 24.71 -0.34 -6.99
N THR A 333 25.41 -0.68 -5.92
CA THR A 333 26.64 -1.51 -5.94
C THR A 333 26.50 -2.67 -4.94
N LEU A 334 27.48 -3.57 -4.88
CA LEU A 334 27.43 -4.79 -4.07
C LEU A 334 28.30 -4.69 -2.82
N ALA A 335 27.68 -4.91 -1.66
CA ALA A 335 28.39 -5.18 -0.41
C ALA A 335 28.31 -6.69 -0.14
N PHE A 336 29.44 -7.38 -0.24
CA PHE A 336 29.54 -8.82 0.01
C PHE A 336 29.50 -9.12 1.51
N ASP A 337 28.88 -10.25 1.87
CA ASP A 337 28.93 -10.76 3.24
C ASP A 337 30.32 -11.38 3.52
N ASP A 338 30.81 -11.19 4.75
CA ASP A 338 32.03 -11.84 5.22
C ASP A 338 31.86 -13.36 5.29
N ALA A 339 32.96 -14.11 5.19
CA ALA A 339 32.96 -15.54 5.48
C ALA A 339 32.71 -15.76 6.98
N GLY A 340 31.50 -16.21 7.34
CA GLY A 340 31.10 -16.55 8.71
C GLY A 340 31.85 -17.74 9.32
#